data_AF-A0A089HNR8-F1
#
_entry.id   AF-A0A089HNR8-F1
#
_cell.length_a   1.000
_cell.length_b   1.000
_cell.length_c   1.000
_cell.angle_alpha   90.00
_cell.angle_beta   90.00
_cell.angle_gamma   90.00
#
_symmetry.space_group_name_H-M   'P 1'
#
loop_
_entity.id
_entity.type
_entity.pdbx_description
1 polymer ?
#
loop_
_entity_poly.entity_id
_entity_poly.type
_entity_poly.pdbx_seq_one_letter_code
_entity_poly.pdbx_strand_id
1 'polypeptide(L)'
;MSIYFDETLKTFHLQTPGLSYVLQIIRDGHLSHRYWGARVEAFGDSNPLVYMERPLSPNPYPHEKTSGFSLDTLPREYPGYGTSDFREPAFQFEYEDGSAVVDLRYLSHRIFMGKPALEGLPATYAESDDEAETLELELRDDLTGLRALLLYTVFKRRDAIALSVRFVNDGGGRLKLLRAMSASVDFGDADYRMLHLSGGDELMNIGLRVPAGLLKGDFLSHIWRLERVE
;
A
#
# COMPACT_ATOMS: atom_id res chain seq x y z
N MET A 1 -7.52 15.71 -15.88
CA MET A 1 -7.76 14.84 -14.71
C MET A 1 -6.75 13.72 -14.79
N SER A 2 -6.34 13.23 -13.64
CA SER A 2 -5.36 12.17 -13.45
C SER A 2 -5.97 10.96 -12.75
N ILE A 3 -7.13 11.09 -12.11
CA ILE A 3 -7.78 10.02 -11.37
C ILE A 3 -9.16 9.77 -11.95
N TYR A 4 -9.44 8.51 -12.28
CA TYR A 4 -10.68 8.06 -12.87
C TYR A 4 -11.28 6.93 -12.02
N PHE A 5 -12.59 6.95 -11.81
CA PHE A 5 -13.32 5.86 -11.19
C PHE A 5 -14.28 5.24 -12.20
N ASP A 6 -14.11 3.96 -12.49
CA ASP A 6 -15.05 3.17 -13.27
C ASP A 6 -16.08 2.53 -12.33
N GLU A 7 -17.33 2.97 -12.40
CA GLU A 7 -18.40 2.45 -11.54
C GLU A 7 -18.80 1.01 -11.86
N THR A 8 -18.59 0.55 -13.08
CA THR A 8 -18.97 -0.79 -13.55
C THR A 8 -17.93 -1.81 -13.11
N LEU A 9 -16.65 -1.51 -13.35
CA LEU A 9 -15.53 -2.33 -12.90
C LEU A 9 -15.14 -2.08 -11.44
N LYS A 10 -15.71 -1.05 -10.79
CA LYS A 10 -15.33 -0.60 -9.43
C LYS A 10 -13.83 -0.37 -9.27
N THR A 11 -13.23 0.23 -10.29
CA THR A 11 -11.78 0.39 -10.40
C THR A 11 -11.40 1.86 -10.34
N PHE A 12 -10.37 2.19 -9.56
CA PHE A 12 -9.73 3.49 -9.58
C PHE A 12 -8.46 3.40 -10.41
N HIS A 13 -8.35 4.27 -11.41
CA HIS A 13 -7.20 4.36 -12.31
C HIS A 13 -6.55 5.74 -12.16
N LEU A 14 -5.38 5.74 -11.54
CA LEU A 14 -4.54 6.91 -11.32
C LEU A 14 -3.48 6.96 -12.42
N GLN A 15 -3.33 8.10 -13.09
CA GLN A 15 -2.48 8.29 -14.25
C GLN A 15 -1.61 9.54 -14.12
N THR A 16 -0.32 9.37 -14.39
CA THR A 16 0.64 10.44 -14.70
C THR A 16 0.98 10.37 -16.21
N PRO A 17 1.89 11.19 -16.75
CA PRO A 17 2.33 11.06 -18.14
C PRO A 17 2.89 9.66 -18.48
N GLY A 18 3.65 9.04 -17.57
CA GLY A 18 4.34 7.76 -17.77
C GLY A 18 3.93 6.62 -16.85
N LEU A 19 3.06 6.85 -15.86
CA LEU A 19 2.65 5.84 -14.86
C LEU A 19 1.13 5.59 -14.89
N SER A 20 0.74 4.35 -14.66
CA SER A 20 -0.60 3.95 -14.21
C SER A 20 -0.52 3.23 -12.86
N TYR A 21 -1.43 3.56 -11.95
CA TYR A 21 -1.69 2.84 -10.71
C TYR A 21 -3.17 2.49 -10.64
N VAL A 22 -3.49 1.23 -10.41
CA VAL A 22 -4.85 0.71 -10.49
C VAL A 22 -5.16 -0.12 -9.26
N LEU A 23 -6.27 0.21 -8.62
CA LEU A 23 -6.83 -0.55 -7.51
C LEU A 23 -8.32 -0.76 -7.73
N GLN A 24 -8.86 -1.86 -7.23
CA GLN A 24 -10.25 -2.26 -7.47
C GLN A 24 -10.94 -2.66 -6.18
N ILE A 25 -12.21 -2.28 -6.06
CA ILE A 25 -13.10 -2.77 -5.02
C ILE A 25 -13.64 -4.13 -5.45
N ILE A 26 -13.35 -5.15 -4.66
CA ILE A 26 -13.72 -6.53 -4.92
C ILE A 26 -14.75 -6.99 -3.88
N ARG A 27 -15.77 -7.73 -4.34
CA ARG A 27 -16.83 -8.31 -3.51
C ARG A 27 -17.47 -7.25 -2.60
N ASP A 28 -17.56 -7.52 -1.31
CA ASP A 28 -18.10 -6.70 -0.23
C ASP A 28 -17.08 -5.68 0.30
N GLY A 29 -16.34 -5.04 -0.61
CA GLY A 29 -15.54 -3.86 -0.26
C GLY A 29 -14.06 -4.11 0.05
N HIS A 30 -13.50 -5.28 -0.29
CA HIS A 30 -12.06 -5.45 -0.19
C HIS A 30 -11.32 -4.66 -1.28
N LEU A 31 -10.25 -3.95 -0.91
CA LEU A 31 -9.39 -3.28 -1.89
C LEU A 31 -8.29 -4.21 -2.38
N SER A 32 -8.26 -4.40 -3.69
CA SER A 32 -7.23 -5.17 -4.37
C SER A 32 -6.32 -4.29 -5.21
N HIS A 33 -5.01 -4.49 -5.08
CA HIS A 33 -4.02 -3.90 -5.96
C HIS A 33 -4.09 -4.59 -7.32
N ARG A 34 -4.26 -3.84 -8.42
CA ARG A 34 -4.42 -4.43 -9.76
C ARG A 34 -3.23 -4.18 -10.67
N TYR A 35 -2.62 -3.00 -10.59
CA TYR A 35 -1.50 -2.65 -11.46
C TYR A 35 -0.71 -1.47 -10.92
N TRP A 36 0.61 -1.55 -11.01
CA TRP A 36 1.48 -0.39 -10.90
C TRP A 36 2.63 -0.52 -11.91
N GLY A 37 2.72 0.44 -12.84
CA GLY A 37 3.75 0.40 -13.87
C GLY A 37 3.54 1.44 -14.95
N ALA A 38 4.05 1.14 -16.14
CA ALA A 38 3.94 2.00 -17.32
C ALA A 38 2.50 2.43 -17.60
N ARG A 39 2.34 3.66 -18.07
CA ARG A 39 1.01 4.18 -18.39
C ARG A 39 0.29 3.30 -19.40
N VAL A 40 -0.95 2.96 -19.07
CA VAL A 40 -1.95 2.36 -19.95
C VAL A 40 -3.07 3.37 -20.16
N GLU A 41 -3.60 3.47 -21.38
CA GLU A 41 -4.63 4.46 -21.73
C GLU A 41 -5.93 4.20 -20.96
N ALA A 42 -6.36 2.94 -20.94
CA ALA A 42 -7.52 2.46 -20.19
C ALA A 42 -7.21 1.11 -19.56
N PHE A 43 -7.75 0.88 -18.36
CA PHE A 43 -7.68 -0.42 -17.70
C PHE A 43 -8.97 -1.20 -17.97
N GLY A 44 -8.88 -2.23 -18.82
CA GLY A 44 -10.02 -3.09 -19.20
C GLY A 44 -10.02 -4.46 -18.54
N ASP A 45 -9.40 -4.61 -17.36
CA ASP A 45 -9.25 -5.89 -16.65
C ASP A 45 -8.59 -7.01 -17.48
N SER A 46 -7.62 -6.65 -18.33
CA SER A 46 -6.91 -7.59 -19.22
C SER A 46 -6.04 -8.63 -18.50
N ASN A 47 -5.79 -8.44 -17.20
CA ASN A 47 -5.13 -9.40 -16.33
C ASN A 47 -6.04 -9.69 -15.12
N PRO A 48 -7.11 -10.49 -15.29
CA PRO A 48 -8.13 -10.70 -14.26
C PRO A 48 -7.56 -11.38 -13.02
N LEU A 49 -8.18 -11.13 -11.86
CA LEU A 49 -7.83 -11.84 -10.64
C LEU A 49 -8.07 -13.34 -10.80
N VAL A 50 -7.07 -14.13 -10.45
CA VAL A 50 -7.15 -15.60 -10.49
C VAL A 50 -7.66 -16.09 -9.14
N TYR A 51 -8.87 -16.63 -9.14
CA TYR A 51 -9.43 -17.34 -7.98
C TYR A 51 -9.17 -18.83 -8.13
N MET A 52 -8.35 -19.37 -7.23
CA MET A 52 -7.94 -20.76 -7.26
C MET A 52 -7.86 -21.27 -5.83
N GLU A 53 -8.44 -22.43 -5.58
CA GLU A 53 -8.28 -23.09 -4.29
C GLU A 53 -6.81 -23.42 -4.07
N ARG A 54 -6.23 -22.87 -3.00
CA ARG A 54 -4.89 -23.20 -2.56
C ARG A 54 -4.96 -23.88 -1.19
N PRO A 55 -4.28 -25.03 -1.00
CA PRO A 55 -4.20 -25.64 0.31
C PRO A 55 -3.70 -24.63 1.35
N LEU A 56 -4.37 -24.57 2.49
CA LEU A 56 -4.04 -23.68 3.61
C LEU A 56 -4.28 -22.16 3.39
N SER A 57 -4.82 -21.75 2.26
CA SER A 57 -5.33 -20.38 2.06
C SER A 57 -6.84 -20.36 2.32
N PRO A 58 -7.29 -19.96 3.52
CA PRO A 58 -8.69 -20.03 3.91
C PRO A 58 -9.54 -19.05 3.12
N ASN A 59 -10.81 -19.41 2.95
CA ASN A 59 -11.82 -18.51 2.42
C ASN A 59 -12.53 -17.80 3.57
N PRO A 60 -12.51 -16.44 3.63
CA PRO A 60 -13.22 -15.69 4.68
C PRO A 60 -14.74 -15.80 4.60
N TYR A 61 -15.31 -16.35 3.51
CA TYR A 61 -16.75 -16.60 3.37
C TYR A 61 -17.08 -18.08 3.61
N PRO A 62 -17.63 -18.45 4.78
CA PRO A 62 -17.89 -19.84 5.14
C PRO A 62 -18.90 -20.54 4.22
N HIS A 63 -19.76 -19.75 3.56
CA HIS A 63 -20.83 -20.21 2.68
C HIS A 63 -20.38 -20.42 1.22
N GLU A 64 -19.18 -19.98 0.83
CA GLU A 64 -18.68 -20.02 -0.55
C GLU A 64 -17.33 -20.74 -0.68
N LYS A 65 -17.18 -21.89 0.01
CA LYS A 65 -15.89 -22.59 0.13
C LYS A 65 -15.23 -22.92 -1.20
N THR A 66 -16.00 -23.13 -2.27
CA THR A 66 -15.49 -23.50 -3.60
C THR A 66 -15.20 -22.31 -4.52
N SER A 67 -15.23 -21.08 -4.02
CA SER A 67 -15.02 -19.89 -4.86
C SER A 67 -13.55 -19.61 -5.19
N GLY A 68 -12.60 -20.36 -4.60
CA GLY A 68 -11.16 -20.11 -4.78
C GLY A 68 -10.67 -18.75 -4.30
N PHE A 69 -11.50 -18.03 -3.53
CA PHE A 69 -11.17 -16.72 -2.99
C PHE A 69 -10.51 -16.85 -1.61
N SER A 70 -9.40 -16.15 -1.44
CA SER A 70 -8.69 -16.05 -0.17
C SER A 70 -7.99 -14.71 -0.07
N LEU A 71 -7.99 -14.11 1.13
CA LEU A 71 -7.25 -12.86 1.37
C LEU A 71 -5.75 -13.07 1.39
N ASP A 72 -5.31 -14.30 1.70
CA ASP A 72 -3.91 -14.74 1.67
C ASP A 72 -3.30 -14.70 0.27
N THR A 73 -4.11 -14.88 -0.79
CA THR A 73 -3.65 -14.93 -2.18
C THR A 73 -4.08 -13.72 -3.01
N LEU A 74 -5.06 -12.96 -2.54
CA LEU A 74 -5.52 -11.76 -3.22
C LEU A 74 -4.41 -10.69 -3.13
N PRO A 75 -4.05 -10.01 -4.23
CA PRO A 75 -3.20 -8.82 -4.14
C PRO A 75 -3.93 -7.71 -3.39
N ARG A 76 -3.48 -7.36 -2.19
CA ARG A 76 -4.15 -6.43 -1.27
C ARG A 76 -3.56 -5.04 -1.40
N GLU A 77 -4.42 -4.04 -1.39
CA GLU A 77 -3.97 -2.64 -1.40
C GLU A 77 -3.48 -2.18 -0.02
N TYR A 78 -4.18 -2.60 1.05
CA TYR A 78 -3.84 -2.23 2.42
C TYR A 78 -4.29 -3.31 3.42
N PRO A 79 -3.53 -4.41 3.56
CA PRO A 79 -3.91 -5.56 4.38
C PRO A 79 -3.83 -5.27 5.88
N GLY A 80 -4.81 -5.77 6.63
CA GLY A 80 -4.87 -5.71 8.10
C GLY A 80 -4.69 -7.08 8.74
N TYR A 81 -4.22 -7.11 9.99
CA TYR A 81 -4.04 -8.34 10.75
C TYR A 81 -5.37 -9.07 11.05
N GLY A 82 -5.32 -10.40 11.07
CA GLY A 82 -6.40 -11.23 11.62
C GLY A 82 -7.56 -11.54 10.67
N THR A 83 -7.45 -11.20 9.39
CA THR A 83 -8.50 -11.40 8.36
C THR A 83 -8.26 -12.61 7.46
N SER A 84 -7.54 -13.62 7.94
CA SER A 84 -7.19 -14.85 7.17
C SER A 84 -6.15 -14.66 6.05
N ASP A 85 -5.53 -13.49 5.99
CA ASP A 85 -4.26 -13.22 5.30
C ASP A 85 -3.12 -13.43 6.31
N PHE A 86 -2.15 -14.30 5.97
CA PHE A 86 -1.04 -14.65 6.87
C PHE A 86 0.25 -13.87 6.59
N ARG A 87 0.23 -12.96 5.60
CA ARG A 87 1.36 -12.09 5.27
C ARG A 87 1.51 -10.97 6.30
N GLU A 88 2.64 -10.27 6.25
CA GLU A 88 2.90 -9.10 7.09
C GLU A 88 1.84 -8.01 6.85
N PRO A 89 1.09 -7.56 7.87
CA PRO A 89 0.03 -6.59 7.67
C PRO A 89 0.60 -5.18 7.48
N ALA A 90 -0.12 -4.35 6.74
CA ALA A 90 0.17 -2.92 6.65
C ALA A 90 -0.22 -2.19 7.94
N PHE A 91 -1.25 -2.69 8.64
CA PHE A 91 -1.70 -2.12 9.90
C PHE A 91 -2.19 -3.17 10.90
N GLN A 92 -2.08 -2.84 12.17
CA GLN A 92 -2.53 -3.71 13.26
C GLN A 92 -2.94 -2.87 14.48
N PHE A 93 -4.05 -3.25 15.08
CA PHE A 93 -4.57 -2.66 16.32
C PHE A 93 -4.80 -3.75 17.36
N GLU A 94 -4.89 -3.34 18.61
CA GLU A 94 -5.31 -4.15 19.75
C GLU A 94 -6.45 -3.41 20.47
N TYR A 95 -7.57 -4.10 20.65
CA TYR A 95 -8.76 -3.62 21.36
C TYR A 95 -8.63 -3.88 22.87
N GLU A 96 -9.53 -3.30 23.67
CA GLU A 96 -9.51 -3.44 25.14
C GLU A 96 -9.65 -4.89 25.63
N ASP A 97 -10.35 -5.74 24.87
CA ASP A 97 -10.52 -7.16 25.17
C ASP A 97 -9.30 -8.02 24.75
N GLY A 98 -8.25 -7.40 24.20
CA GLY A 98 -7.05 -8.05 23.69
C GLY A 98 -7.19 -8.65 22.30
N SER A 99 -8.36 -8.53 21.66
CA SER A 99 -8.52 -8.91 20.25
C SER A 99 -7.76 -7.94 19.34
N ALA A 100 -7.40 -8.41 18.15
CA ALA A 100 -6.61 -7.65 17.18
C ALA A 100 -7.14 -7.74 15.74
N VAL A 101 -8.34 -8.31 15.57
CA VAL A 101 -8.94 -8.50 14.25
C VAL A 101 -9.56 -7.20 13.80
N VAL A 102 -9.16 -6.72 12.62
CA VAL A 102 -9.75 -5.53 12.00
C VAL A 102 -10.11 -5.85 10.55
N ASP A 103 -11.38 -5.69 10.20
CA ASP A 103 -11.87 -5.95 8.84
C ASP A 103 -12.34 -4.64 8.16
N LEU A 104 -11.38 -3.90 7.61
CA LEU A 104 -11.66 -2.65 6.89
C LEU A 104 -12.25 -2.92 5.51
N ARG A 105 -13.46 -2.40 5.27
CA ARG A 105 -14.18 -2.47 3.99
C ARG A 105 -14.35 -1.10 3.38
N TYR A 106 -14.34 -1.04 2.06
CA TYR A 106 -14.64 0.17 1.31
C TYR A 106 -16.01 0.73 1.69
N LEU A 107 -16.02 1.99 2.12
CA LEU A 107 -17.23 2.73 2.46
C LEU A 107 -17.52 3.80 1.40
N SER A 108 -16.54 4.66 1.12
CA SER A 108 -16.73 5.79 0.22
C SER A 108 -15.41 6.24 -0.43
N HIS A 109 -15.49 7.16 -1.38
CA HIS A 109 -14.31 7.87 -1.87
C HIS A 109 -14.64 9.32 -2.22
N ARG A 110 -13.59 10.13 -2.32
CA ARG A 110 -13.62 11.46 -2.94
C ARG A 110 -12.38 11.67 -3.80
N ILE A 111 -12.57 12.35 -4.92
CA ILE A 111 -11.49 12.82 -5.79
C ILE A 111 -11.54 14.35 -5.79
N PHE A 112 -10.42 14.97 -5.47
CA PHE A 112 -10.33 16.43 -5.36
C PHE A 112 -8.96 16.95 -5.80
N MET A 113 -8.94 18.23 -6.16
CA MET A 113 -7.73 18.91 -6.64
C MET A 113 -6.76 19.19 -5.49
N GLY A 114 -5.47 19.25 -5.80
CA GLY A 114 -4.41 19.56 -4.85
C GLY A 114 -3.98 18.39 -3.98
N LYS A 115 -3.19 18.73 -2.95
CA LYS A 115 -2.65 17.80 -1.97
C LYS A 115 -2.93 18.31 -0.56
N PRO A 116 -3.67 17.57 0.29
CA PRO A 116 -3.87 17.98 1.67
C PRO A 116 -2.55 17.91 2.45
N ALA A 117 -2.34 18.89 3.35
CA ALA A 117 -1.24 18.87 4.30
C ALA A 117 -1.43 17.76 5.34
N LEU A 118 -0.32 17.23 5.87
CA LEU A 118 -0.33 16.28 6.98
C LEU A 118 0.00 17.05 8.27
N GLU A 119 -0.98 17.21 9.14
CA GLU A 119 -0.82 17.98 10.38
C GLU A 119 0.30 17.38 11.25
N GLY A 120 1.25 18.23 11.67
CA GLY A 120 2.36 17.83 12.52
C GLY A 120 3.45 16.99 11.84
N LEU A 121 3.38 16.77 10.52
CA LEU A 121 4.34 15.95 9.77
C LEU A 121 4.93 16.71 8.58
N PRO A 122 6.23 16.50 8.25
CA PRO A 122 6.74 16.91 6.95
C PRO A 122 6.04 16.13 5.85
N ALA A 123 5.64 16.82 4.78
CA ALA A 123 4.97 16.20 3.64
C ALA A 123 5.40 16.89 2.33
N THR A 124 5.32 16.15 1.23
CA THR A 124 5.32 16.78 -0.10
C THR A 124 4.10 17.68 -0.24
N TYR A 125 4.19 18.70 -1.10
CA TYR A 125 3.13 19.68 -1.31
C TYR A 125 2.96 19.97 -2.80
N ALA A 126 1.84 20.59 -3.13
CA ALA A 126 1.59 21.21 -4.43
C ALA A 126 1.61 22.73 -4.23
N GLU A 127 2.27 23.48 -5.11
CA GLU A 127 2.30 24.95 -5.01
C GLU A 127 0.94 25.57 -5.36
N SER A 128 0.16 24.86 -6.17
CA SER A 128 -1.24 25.18 -6.51
C SER A 128 -2.06 23.91 -6.66
N ASP A 129 -3.37 24.02 -6.45
CA ASP A 129 -4.30 22.88 -6.51
C ASP A 129 -4.32 22.19 -7.88
N ASP A 130 -3.96 22.88 -8.96
CA ASP A 130 -3.92 22.31 -10.31
C ASP A 130 -2.74 21.36 -10.54
N GLU A 131 -1.69 21.40 -9.72
CA GLU A 131 -0.51 20.54 -9.89
C GLU A 131 -0.73 19.09 -9.48
N ALA A 132 -1.73 18.84 -8.64
CA ALA A 132 -2.01 17.53 -8.10
C ALA A 132 -3.50 17.23 -8.09
N GLU A 133 -3.82 15.95 -7.97
CA GLU A 133 -5.17 15.46 -7.72
C GLU A 133 -5.06 14.34 -6.69
N THR A 134 -5.95 14.32 -5.71
CA THR A 134 -5.93 13.35 -4.61
C THR A 134 -7.20 12.51 -4.63
N LEU A 135 -7.02 11.20 -4.61
CA LEU A 135 -8.04 10.23 -4.24
C LEU A 135 -7.94 9.98 -2.74
N GLU A 136 -9.04 10.15 -2.02
CA GLU A 136 -9.18 9.64 -0.67
C GLU A 136 -10.20 8.50 -0.68
N LEU A 137 -9.75 7.31 -0.29
CA LEU A 137 -10.60 6.15 -0.06
C LEU A 137 -10.89 6.06 1.43
N GLU A 138 -12.17 5.97 1.78
CA GLU A 138 -12.61 5.74 3.14
C GLU A 138 -12.95 4.26 3.32
N LEU A 139 -12.25 3.63 4.25
CA LEU A 139 -12.51 2.27 4.70
C LEU A 139 -13.05 2.29 6.12
N ARG A 140 -13.92 1.33 6.44
CA ARG A 140 -14.53 1.21 7.76
C ARG A 140 -14.59 -0.25 8.19
N ASP A 141 -14.32 -0.48 9.47
CA ASP A 141 -14.75 -1.68 10.18
C ASP A 141 -16.08 -1.37 10.87
N ASP A 142 -17.15 -2.03 10.41
CA ASP A 142 -18.51 -1.80 10.89
C ASP A 142 -18.72 -2.27 12.33
N LEU A 143 -17.95 -3.27 12.78
CA LEU A 143 -18.08 -3.80 14.14
C LEU A 143 -17.54 -2.81 15.16
N THR A 144 -16.41 -2.16 14.84
CA THR A 144 -15.64 -1.39 15.82
C THR A 144 -15.72 0.12 15.60
N GLY A 145 -16.17 0.56 14.43
CA GLY A 145 -16.23 1.97 14.06
C GLY A 145 -14.86 2.57 13.69
N LEU A 146 -13.80 1.76 13.66
CA LEU A 146 -12.50 2.20 13.17
C LEU A 146 -12.61 2.53 11.67
N ARG A 147 -12.10 3.70 11.29
CA ARG A 147 -11.94 4.09 9.89
C ARG A 147 -10.49 4.26 9.51
N ALA A 148 -10.18 3.98 8.25
CA ALA A 148 -8.93 4.35 7.62
C ALA A 148 -9.21 5.16 6.36
N LEU A 149 -8.54 6.29 6.23
CA LEU A 149 -8.55 7.11 5.03
C LEU A 149 -7.22 6.89 4.31
N LEU A 150 -7.26 6.30 3.13
CA LEU A 150 -6.09 6.07 2.28
C LEU A 150 -6.06 7.18 1.24
N LEU A 151 -5.00 7.99 1.27
CA LEU A 151 -4.83 9.12 0.37
C LEU A 151 -3.78 8.79 -0.69
N TYR A 152 -4.15 8.97 -1.95
CA TYR A 152 -3.27 8.83 -3.12
C TYR A 152 -3.25 10.15 -3.86
N THR A 153 -2.15 10.89 -3.74
CA THR A 153 -1.96 12.15 -4.47
C THR A 153 -1.12 11.92 -5.72
N VAL A 154 -1.72 12.14 -6.88
CA VAL A 154 -1.04 12.08 -8.19
C VAL A 154 -0.50 13.46 -8.55
N PHE A 155 0.79 13.57 -8.82
CA PHE A 155 1.41 14.81 -9.28
C PHE A 155 1.35 14.89 -10.81
N LYS A 156 0.56 15.79 -11.40
CA LYS A 156 0.22 15.72 -12.84
C LYS A 156 1.40 15.85 -13.80
N ARG A 157 2.47 16.52 -13.36
CA ARG A 157 3.68 16.79 -14.16
C ARG A 157 4.86 15.90 -13.79
N ARG A 158 4.66 14.91 -12.90
CA ARG A 158 5.72 14.02 -12.40
C ARG A 158 5.19 12.59 -12.39
N ASP A 159 6.03 11.61 -12.71
CA ASP A 159 5.65 10.19 -12.57
C ASP A 159 5.77 9.75 -11.12
N ALA A 160 4.98 10.40 -10.25
CA ALA A 160 5.02 10.23 -8.81
C ALA A 160 3.60 10.25 -8.23
N ILE A 161 3.37 9.33 -7.29
CA ILE A 161 2.17 9.25 -6.46
C ILE A 161 2.62 9.23 -5.00
N ALA A 162 2.08 10.13 -4.18
CA ALA A 162 2.31 10.11 -2.73
C ALA A 162 1.16 9.37 -2.03
N LEU A 163 1.50 8.42 -1.18
CA LEU A 163 0.56 7.63 -0.39
C LEU A 163 0.67 8.00 1.09
N SER A 164 -0.47 8.08 1.77
CA SER A 164 -0.53 8.23 3.22
C SER A 164 -1.82 7.65 3.76
N VAL A 165 -1.84 7.26 5.04
CA VAL A 165 -3.02 6.73 5.70
C VAL A 165 -3.31 7.49 6.98
N ARG A 166 -4.58 7.84 7.18
CA ARG A 166 -5.08 8.42 8.44
C ARG A 166 -6.12 7.48 9.06
N PHE A 167 -5.84 7.02 10.27
CA PHE A 167 -6.81 6.27 11.06
C PHE A 167 -7.66 7.20 11.91
N VAL A 168 -8.95 6.90 12.02
CA VAL A 168 -9.91 7.64 12.85
C VAL A 168 -10.68 6.63 13.70
N ASN A 169 -10.59 6.77 15.02
CA ASN A 169 -11.37 5.98 15.95
C ASN A 169 -12.71 6.67 16.22
N ASP A 170 -13.77 6.27 15.50
CA ASP A 170 -15.14 6.71 15.81
C ASP A 170 -15.88 5.72 16.73
N GLY A 171 -15.19 4.68 17.19
CA GLY A 171 -15.70 3.74 18.18
C GLY A 171 -15.73 4.34 19.59
N GLY A 172 -16.47 3.68 20.49
CA GLY A 172 -16.53 4.08 21.90
C GLY A 172 -15.37 3.58 22.77
N GLY A 173 -14.62 2.59 22.29
CA GLY A 173 -13.54 1.94 23.05
C GLY A 173 -12.15 2.50 22.73
N ARG A 174 -11.19 2.22 23.61
CA ARG A 174 -9.78 2.55 23.35
C ARG A 174 -9.20 1.58 22.33
N LEU A 175 -8.35 2.11 21.46
CA LEU A 175 -7.57 1.35 20.48
C LEU A 175 -6.09 1.60 20.70
N LYS A 176 -5.31 0.53 20.67
CA LYS A 176 -3.85 0.61 20.67
C LYS A 176 -3.34 0.31 19.26
N LEU A 177 -2.68 1.28 18.64
CA LEU A 177 -2.03 1.11 17.35
C LEU A 177 -0.71 0.35 17.54
N LEU A 178 -0.61 -0.84 16.96
CA LEU A 178 0.61 -1.67 17.00
C LEU A 178 1.48 -1.47 15.75
N ARG A 179 0.86 -1.19 14.59
CA ARG A 179 1.54 -1.00 13.31
C ARG A 179 0.73 -0.10 12.39
N ALA A 180 1.39 0.85 11.72
CA ALA A 180 0.81 1.69 10.67
C ALA A 180 1.85 2.00 9.59
N MET A 181 1.84 1.23 8.50
CA MET A 181 2.62 1.56 7.31
C MET A 181 1.94 2.65 6.50
N SER A 182 2.71 3.47 5.78
CA SER A 182 2.14 4.47 4.87
C SER A 182 1.61 3.88 3.56
N ALA A 183 2.07 2.68 3.19
CA ALA A 183 1.70 1.97 1.97
C ALA A 183 1.96 0.46 2.11
N SER A 184 1.30 -0.33 1.27
CA SER A 184 1.57 -1.75 1.00
C SER A 184 1.41 -1.97 -0.49
N VAL A 185 2.24 -2.82 -1.08
CA VAL A 185 2.18 -3.10 -2.52
C VAL A 185 2.44 -4.57 -2.75
N ASP A 186 1.50 -5.22 -3.43
CA ASP A 186 1.59 -6.61 -3.84
C ASP A 186 1.93 -6.70 -5.33
N PHE A 187 3.03 -7.37 -5.67
CA PHE A 187 3.43 -7.66 -7.05
C PHE A 187 3.01 -9.08 -7.45
N GLY A 188 2.76 -9.29 -8.75
CA GLY A 188 2.29 -10.59 -9.28
C GLY A 188 3.37 -11.68 -9.34
N ASP A 189 4.64 -11.30 -9.23
CA ASP A 189 5.80 -12.18 -9.19
C ASP A 189 6.87 -11.61 -8.25
N ALA A 190 8.01 -12.29 -8.16
CA ALA A 190 9.12 -11.91 -7.29
C ALA A 190 10.44 -11.78 -8.06
N ASP A 191 10.41 -11.63 -9.39
CA ASP A 191 11.62 -11.50 -10.21
C ASP A 191 12.15 -10.05 -10.18
N TYR A 192 12.43 -9.59 -8.97
CA TYR A 192 12.91 -8.25 -8.68
C TYR A 192 14.23 -8.32 -7.93
N ARG A 193 15.10 -7.35 -8.23
CA ARG A 193 16.27 -7.07 -7.40
C ARG A 193 15.93 -5.93 -6.44
N MET A 194 15.92 -6.23 -5.14
CA MET A 194 15.85 -5.18 -4.14
C MET A 194 17.17 -4.39 -4.11
N LEU A 195 17.08 -3.10 -4.43
CA LEU A 195 18.16 -2.16 -4.21
C LEU A 195 17.91 -1.44 -2.89
N HIS A 196 18.86 -1.55 -1.98
CA HIS A 196 18.79 -0.93 -0.66
C HIS A 196 20.09 -0.19 -0.39
N LEU A 197 19.98 1.00 0.21
CA LEU A 197 21.12 1.85 0.54
C LEU A 197 21.49 1.64 2.02
N SER A 198 22.34 0.67 2.29
CA SER A 198 22.94 0.50 3.61
C SER A 198 24.11 1.47 3.79
N GLY A 199 24.26 2.04 4.98
CA GLY A 199 25.34 2.98 5.29
C GLY A 199 26.02 2.72 6.63
N GLY A 200 27.04 3.54 6.94
CA GLY A 200 27.63 3.67 8.28
C GLY A 200 27.99 2.37 9.01
N ASP A 201 27.74 2.36 10.32
CA ASP A 201 28.00 1.22 11.22
C ASP A 201 27.10 0.00 10.94
N GLU A 202 26.02 0.16 10.18
CA GLU A 202 25.13 -0.96 9.78
C GLU A 202 25.88 -1.96 8.90
N LEU A 203 26.79 -1.47 8.05
CA LEU A 203 27.67 -2.32 7.23
C LEU A 203 28.66 -3.12 8.09
N MET A 204 29.03 -2.62 9.29
CA MET A 204 29.89 -3.37 10.22
C MET A 204 29.15 -4.53 10.88
N ASN A 205 27.84 -4.40 11.11
CA ASN A 205 27.01 -5.45 11.72
C ASN A 205 26.74 -6.64 10.78
N ILE A 206 26.90 -6.45 9.47
CA ILE A 206 26.77 -7.53 8.47
C ILE A 206 28.12 -8.15 8.08
N GLY A 207 29.20 -7.85 8.84
CA GLY A 207 30.51 -8.48 8.67
C GLY A 207 31.32 -8.01 7.47
N LEU A 208 30.92 -6.92 6.81
CA LEU A 208 31.68 -6.34 5.71
C LEU A 208 32.84 -5.51 6.23
N ARG A 209 34.07 -5.97 5.98
CA ARG A 209 35.28 -5.24 6.33
C ARG A 209 35.57 -4.17 5.28
N VAL A 210 35.34 -2.91 5.60
CA VAL A 210 35.71 -1.78 4.72
C VAL A 210 37.24 -1.61 4.75
N PRO A 211 37.94 -1.57 3.60
CA PRO A 211 39.39 -1.40 3.58
C PRO A 211 39.80 -0.03 4.13
N ALA A 212 40.54 -0.02 5.24
CA ALA A 212 40.96 1.20 5.93
C ALA A 212 41.80 2.16 5.06
N GLY A 213 42.41 1.67 3.97
CA GLY A 213 43.18 2.48 3.02
C GLY A 213 42.34 3.41 2.14
N LEU A 214 41.03 3.18 2.03
CA LEU A 214 40.12 3.96 1.16
C LEU A 214 39.45 5.13 1.88
N LEU A 215 39.35 5.08 3.21
CA LEU A 215 38.69 6.10 4.04
C LEU A 215 39.72 7.10 4.61
N LYS A 216 40.33 7.93 3.75
CA LYS A 216 41.27 8.98 4.18
C LYS A 216 40.72 10.39 3.93
N GLY A 217 40.38 11.09 5.01
CA GLY A 217 39.89 12.47 4.99
C GLY A 217 38.43 12.59 5.42
N ASP A 218 38.00 13.80 5.75
CA ASP A 218 36.62 14.08 6.13
C ASP A 218 35.74 14.26 4.86
N PHE A 219 34.44 13.91 4.97
CA PHE A 219 33.42 14.05 3.91
C PHE A 219 33.57 13.19 2.64
N LEU A 220 34.18 12.01 2.74
CA LEU A 220 34.19 11.04 1.65
C LEU A 220 32.94 10.15 1.67
N SER A 221 32.28 10.01 0.51
CA SER A 221 31.20 9.05 0.31
C SER A 221 31.63 8.01 -0.73
N HIS A 222 31.52 6.73 -0.38
CA HIS A 222 31.79 5.62 -1.28
C HIS A 222 30.55 4.75 -1.41
N ILE A 223 30.15 4.47 -2.64
CA ILE A 223 29.04 3.57 -2.95
C ILE A 223 29.63 2.24 -3.40
N TRP A 224 29.29 1.18 -2.67
CA TRP A 224 29.69 -0.18 -2.98
C TRP A 224 28.50 -0.92 -3.59
N ARG A 225 28.69 -1.53 -4.76
CA ARG A 225 27.71 -2.44 -5.34
C ARG A 225 28.14 -3.86 -5.00
N LEU A 226 27.44 -4.47 -4.06
CA LEU A 226 27.63 -5.88 -3.72
C LEU A 226 26.87 -6.73 -4.74
N GLU A 227 27.58 -7.69 -5.33
CA GLU A 227 26.99 -8.69 -6.23
C GLU A 227 27.19 -10.07 -5.62
N ARG A 228 26.13 -10.87 -5.61
CA ARG A 228 26.21 -12.27 -5.19
C ARG A 228 27.07 -12.98 -6.23
N VAL A 229 28.14 -13.63 -5.79
CA VAL A 229 28.92 -14.53 -6.64
C VAL A 229 28.13 -15.85 -6.74
N GLU A 230 27.93 -16.33 -7.96
CA GLU A 230 27.30 -17.64 -8.26
C GLU A 230 28.17 -18.81 -7.78
#